data_AF-A0AAV4PQW5-F1
#
_entry.id   AF-A0AAV4PQW5-F1
#
_cell.length_a   1.000
_cell.length_b   1.000
_cell.length_c   1.000
_cell.angle_alpha   90.00
_cell.angle_beta   90.00
_cell.angle_gamma   90.00
#
_symmetry.space_group_name_H-M   'P 1'
#
loop_
_entity.id
_entity.type
_entity.pdbx_description
1 polymer ?
#
loop_
_entity_poly.entity_id
_entity_poly.type
_entity_poly.pdbx_seq_one_letter_code
_entity_poly.pdbx_strand_id
1 'polypeptide(L)'
;MRSDTIYIEIWDRDPIGLSKNLQQIKKVKSLGGCWYFCKDLMEDICTCSGGSVDDLIGKTEIEVVKIEAVRPEDNNEALKRHLLLVKLCLEYGLKNYESSDFSIFCWDQILNTSARTLLFQHGLQSNINAFEDMACRFITVIHLALDHLTFAFQFLYNVLNETNENLNHLQSLSDNRHFYSDLQDAYQQALENLRSICTSVLSSLHTFDLTDDEAKRVEFQYILKCLSLYEDITKINSDIWITLKNEADDWCAKKAEEIKSLQKERRSEDIIKFLNFLRSYQKAADGVVQSVFLDKTYTSEVYENFERHLWQPVRHHVNEVATESRTLKKGKKKKRRKEKTHWKYLDR
;
A
#
# COMPACT_ATOMS: atom_id res chain seq x y z
N MET A 1 -15.73 25.80 -30.18
CA MET A 1 -14.38 25.32 -29.82
C MET A 1 -14.25 23.93 -30.41
N ARG A 2 -13.34 23.73 -31.37
CA ARG A 2 -13.09 22.42 -31.98
C ARG A 2 -12.14 21.68 -31.04
N SER A 3 -12.52 20.50 -30.56
CA SER A 3 -11.58 19.63 -29.86
C SER A 3 -10.74 18.94 -30.92
N ASP A 4 -9.41 19.04 -30.79
CA ASP A 4 -8.49 18.41 -31.70
C ASP A 4 -8.25 16.98 -31.23
N THR A 5 -8.95 16.03 -31.85
CA THR A 5 -8.74 14.58 -31.65
C THR A 5 -7.59 14.13 -32.54
N ILE A 6 -6.52 13.57 -31.95
CA ILE A 6 -5.48 12.86 -32.72
C ILE A 6 -5.89 11.40 -32.84
N TYR A 7 -6.06 10.95 -34.08
CA TYR A 7 -6.19 9.53 -34.40
C TYR A 7 -4.79 8.94 -34.58
N ILE A 8 -4.37 8.07 -33.67
CA ILE A 8 -3.17 7.26 -33.86
C ILE A 8 -3.64 5.89 -34.36
N GLU A 9 -3.63 5.72 -35.68
CA GLU A 9 -3.87 4.43 -36.31
C GLU A 9 -2.55 3.67 -36.38
N ILE A 10 -2.47 2.55 -35.65
CA ILE A 10 -1.33 1.62 -35.74
C ILE A 10 -1.62 0.69 -36.92
N TRP A 11 -1.12 1.05 -38.10
CA TRP A 11 -1.18 0.21 -39.29
C TRP A 11 0.04 -0.72 -39.33
N ASP A 12 -0.18 -2.01 -39.60
CA ASP A 12 0.89 -2.96 -39.94
C ASP A 12 1.42 -2.76 -41.37
N ARG A 13 1.52 -1.51 -41.81
CA ARG A 13 2.11 -1.13 -43.09
C ARG A 13 3.28 -0.20 -42.89
N ASP A 14 4.27 -0.71 -42.19
CA ASP A 14 5.66 -0.47 -42.55
C ASP A 14 6.31 -1.85 -42.71
N PRO A 15 6.99 -2.18 -43.84
CA PRO A 15 7.67 -3.47 -44.05
C PRO A 15 8.97 -3.55 -43.22
N ILE A 16 8.85 -3.18 -41.95
CA ILE A 16 9.83 -3.26 -40.89
C ILE A 16 9.27 -4.33 -39.95
N GLY A 17 9.06 -5.54 -40.49
CA GLY A 17 8.54 -6.67 -39.76
C GLY A 17 9.39 -7.00 -38.53
N LEU A 18 8.89 -7.88 -37.67
CA LEU A 18 9.52 -8.40 -36.44
C LEU A 18 11.07 -8.44 -36.49
N SER A 19 11.66 -8.82 -37.63
CA SER A 19 13.12 -8.81 -37.87
C SER A 19 13.83 -7.45 -37.71
N LYS A 20 13.21 -6.30 -38.04
CA LYS A 20 13.80 -4.97 -37.85
C LYS A 20 13.58 -4.42 -36.43
N ASN A 21 12.46 -4.75 -35.76
CA ASN A 21 12.33 -4.52 -34.31
C ASN A 21 13.37 -5.36 -33.53
N LEU A 22 13.60 -6.61 -33.94
CA LEU A 22 14.72 -7.44 -33.48
C LEU A 22 16.10 -6.88 -33.88
N GLN A 23 16.22 -6.11 -34.97
CA GLN A 23 17.45 -5.37 -35.29
C GLN A 23 17.63 -4.10 -34.43
N GLN A 24 16.56 -3.49 -33.90
CA GLN A 24 16.66 -2.43 -32.90
C GLN A 24 17.10 -2.99 -31.54
N ILE A 25 16.77 -4.25 -31.23
CA ILE A 25 17.35 -4.99 -30.10
C ILE A 25 18.89 -5.11 -30.22
N LYS A 26 19.46 -5.15 -31.43
CA LYS A 26 20.93 -5.10 -31.62
C LYS A 26 21.57 -3.78 -31.16
N LYS A 27 20.78 -2.74 -30.86
CA LYS A 27 21.24 -1.45 -30.31
C LYS A 27 20.96 -1.31 -28.82
N VAL A 28 20.36 -2.31 -28.17
CA VAL A 28 20.08 -2.31 -26.74
C VAL A 28 21.40 -2.50 -25.97
N LYS A 29 21.75 -1.51 -25.14
CA LYS A 29 22.99 -1.50 -24.35
C LYS A 29 22.87 -2.22 -22.99
N SER A 30 21.68 -2.67 -22.59
CA SER A 30 21.49 -3.42 -21.34
C SER A 30 20.69 -4.71 -21.57
N LEU A 31 21.26 -5.84 -21.15
CA LEU A 31 20.64 -7.16 -21.28
C LEU A 31 19.31 -7.28 -20.52
N GLY A 32 19.14 -6.51 -19.44
CA GLY A 32 17.92 -6.49 -18.63
C GLY A 32 16.69 -5.98 -19.38
N GLY A 33 16.80 -4.86 -20.12
CA GLY A 33 15.68 -4.31 -20.89
C GLY A 33 15.28 -5.19 -22.08
N CYS A 34 16.24 -5.91 -22.65
CA CYS A 34 15.99 -6.90 -23.70
C CYS A 34 15.22 -8.11 -23.15
N TRP A 35 15.52 -8.54 -21.92
CA TRP A 35 14.89 -9.69 -21.29
C TRP A 35 13.41 -9.46 -20.97
N TYR A 36 13.07 -8.31 -20.38
CA TYR A 36 11.67 -7.96 -20.06
C TYR A 36 10.81 -7.86 -21.33
N PHE A 37 11.31 -7.18 -22.38
CA PHE A 37 10.64 -7.12 -23.67
C PHE A 37 10.44 -8.51 -24.31
N CYS A 38 11.46 -9.37 -24.29
CA CYS A 38 11.35 -10.72 -24.83
C CYS A 38 10.37 -11.58 -24.03
N LYS A 39 10.31 -11.40 -22.71
CA LYS A 39 9.39 -12.12 -21.84
C LYS A 39 7.94 -11.72 -22.12
N ASP A 40 7.65 -10.43 -22.13
CA ASP A 40 6.29 -9.91 -22.35
C ASP A 40 5.79 -10.25 -23.77
N LEU A 41 6.67 -10.12 -24.79
CA LEU A 41 6.36 -10.52 -26.16
C LEU A 41 6.09 -12.03 -26.28
N MET A 42 6.84 -12.86 -25.56
CA MET A 42 6.65 -14.32 -25.57
C MET A 42 5.38 -14.74 -24.83
N GLU A 43 5.01 -14.06 -23.74
CA GLU A 43 3.74 -14.28 -23.04
C GLU A 43 2.54 -13.90 -23.93
N ASP A 44 2.62 -12.82 -24.70
CA ASP A 44 1.60 -12.43 -25.68
C ASP A 44 1.51 -13.42 -26.86
N ILE A 45 2.65 -13.87 -27.42
CA ILE A 45 2.66 -14.86 -28.50
C ILE A 45 2.10 -16.22 -28.02
N CYS A 46 2.40 -16.62 -26.78
CA CYS A 46 1.91 -17.88 -26.21
C CYS A 46 0.41 -17.84 -25.91
N THR A 47 -0.12 -16.68 -25.48
CA THR A 47 -1.56 -16.50 -25.22
C THR A 47 -2.38 -16.36 -26.51
N CYS A 48 -1.76 -15.98 -27.63
CA CYS A 48 -2.41 -15.93 -28.95
C CYS A 48 -2.40 -17.26 -29.75
N SER A 49 -1.97 -18.38 -29.17
CA SER A 49 -1.80 -19.67 -29.88
C SER A 49 -3.11 -20.43 -30.22
N GLY A 50 -4.24 -19.73 -30.29
CA GLY A 50 -5.57 -20.32 -30.51
C GLY A 50 -6.50 -19.47 -31.37
N GLY A 51 -6.05 -18.97 -32.51
CA GLY A 51 -6.93 -18.31 -33.47
C GLY A 51 -6.15 -17.64 -34.60
N SER A 52 -6.59 -17.82 -35.83
CA SER A 52 -6.02 -17.16 -37.02
C SER A 52 -5.87 -15.66 -36.80
N VAL A 53 -4.63 -15.18 -36.86
CA VAL A 53 -4.28 -13.77 -36.78
C VAL A 53 -4.66 -13.10 -38.10
N ASP A 54 -5.81 -12.41 -38.10
CA ASP A 54 -6.10 -11.32 -39.02
C ASP A 54 -6.97 -10.29 -38.27
N ASP A 55 -6.59 -9.04 -38.43
CA ASP A 55 -7.27 -7.80 -38.05
C ASP A 55 -7.31 -7.35 -36.56
N LEU A 56 -6.55 -6.25 -36.32
CA LEU A 56 -6.70 -5.23 -35.28
C LEU A 56 -6.28 -5.59 -33.84
N ILE A 57 -5.08 -5.12 -33.43
CA ILE A 57 -4.61 -5.19 -32.03
C ILE A 57 -5.23 -4.07 -31.15
N GLY A 58 -6.04 -3.18 -31.73
CA GLY A 58 -6.86 -2.21 -31.00
C GLY A 58 -6.61 -0.76 -31.39
N LYS A 59 -7.63 0.09 -31.17
CA LYS A 59 -7.60 1.53 -31.40
C LYS A 59 -7.64 2.23 -30.05
N THR A 60 -6.63 3.06 -29.75
CA THR A 60 -6.60 3.87 -28.53
C THR A 60 -6.74 5.34 -28.93
N GLU A 61 -7.89 5.94 -28.66
CA GLU A 61 -8.13 7.36 -28.90
C GLU A 61 -7.78 8.15 -27.63
N ILE A 62 -6.62 8.79 -27.60
CA ILE A 62 -6.24 9.70 -26.51
C ILE A 62 -6.35 11.13 -27.05
N GLU A 63 -7.25 11.93 -26.49
CA GLU A 63 -7.27 13.38 -26.72
C GLU A 63 -6.03 13.98 -26.05
N VAL A 64 -4.99 14.27 -26.85
CA VAL A 64 -3.69 14.75 -26.36
C VAL A 64 -3.44 16.15 -26.90
N VAL A 65 -3.08 17.07 -26.01
CA VAL A 65 -2.40 18.34 -26.34
C VAL A 65 -1.13 17.98 -27.12
N LYS A 66 -1.13 18.24 -28.43
CA LYS A 66 -0.06 18.03 -29.43
C LYS A 66 1.35 17.85 -28.80
N ILE A 67 1.76 16.60 -28.56
CA ILE A 67 3.16 16.28 -28.23
C ILE A 67 3.90 16.24 -29.55
N GLU A 68 4.59 17.33 -29.89
CA GLU A 68 5.36 17.37 -31.14
C GLU A 68 6.50 16.34 -31.10
N ALA A 69 6.59 15.50 -32.13
CA ALA A 69 7.68 14.54 -32.33
C ALA A 69 8.99 15.24 -32.77
N VAL A 70 9.28 16.40 -32.19
CA VAL A 70 10.56 17.10 -32.36
C VAL A 70 11.57 16.40 -31.46
N ARG A 71 12.77 16.10 -31.97
CA ARG A 71 13.84 15.55 -31.15
C ARG A 71 14.10 16.50 -29.97
N PRO A 72 14.09 16.02 -28.71
CA PRO A 72 14.35 16.90 -27.57
C PRO A 72 15.71 17.59 -27.73
N GLU A 73 15.78 18.86 -27.36
CA GLU A 73 16.99 19.67 -27.44
C GLU A 73 18.06 19.17 -26.45
N ASP A 74 17.61 18.65 -25.30
CA ASP A 74 18.44 18.04 -24.27
C ASP A 74 17.72 16.91 -23.49
N ASN A 75 18.43 16.26 -22.57
CA ASN A 75 17.89 15.19 -21.74
C ASN A 75 16.79 15.68 -20.77
N ASN A 76 16.79 16.96 -20.41
CA ASN A 76 15.83 17.54 -19.47
C ASN A 76 14.45 17.66 -20.13
N GLU A 77 14.42 18.18 -21.35
CA GLU A 77 13.22 18.23 -22.16
C GLU A 77 12.70 16.82 -22.48
N ALA A 78 13.60 15.87 -22.75
CA ALA A 78 13.27 14.46 -22.95
C ALA A 78 12.54 13.87 -21.73
N LEU A 79 13.06 14.10 -20.51
CA LEU A 79 12.47 13.63 -19.26
C LEU A 79 11.12 14.30 -18.97
N LYS A 80 10.99 15.61 -19.18
CA LYS A 80 9.73 16.34 -18.99
C LYS A 80 8.64 15.82 -19.92
N ARG A 81 8.97 15.60 -21.20
CA ARG A 81 8.05 15.01 -22.18
C ARG A 81 7.70 13.57 -21.82
N HIS A 82 8.67 12.79 -21.33
CA HIS A 82 8.42 11.42 -20.88
C HIS A 82 7.48 11.37 -19.67
N LEU A 83 7.70 12.19 -18.65
CA LEU A 83 6.84 12.30 -17.47
C LEU A 83 5.41 12.70 -17.88
N LEU A 84 5.26 13.64 -18.81
CA LEU A 84 3.96 14.03 -19.34
C LEU A 84 3.27 12.87 -20.08
N LEU A 85 4.02 12.12 -20.88
CA LEU A 85 3.50 10.96 -21.61
C LEU A 85 3.05 9.85 -20.65
N VAL A 86 3.84 9.57 -19.60
CA VAL A 86 3.48 8.65 -18.51
C VAL A 86 2.17 9.07 -17.87
N LYS A 87 2.05 10.36 -17.51
CA LYS A 87 0.82 10.93 -16.96
C LYS A 87 -0.38 10.71 -17.87
N LEU A 88 -0.28 11.07 -19.15
CA LEU A 88 -1.38 10.90 -20.10
C LEU A 88 -1.78 9.43 -20.29
N CYS A 89 -0.80 8.53 -20.35
CA CYS A 89 -1.06 7.09 -20.48
C CYS A 89 -1.80 6.53 -19.25
N LEU A 90 -1.38 6.94 -18.06
CA LEU A 90 -2.01 6.52 -16.81
C LEU A 90 -3.39 7.11 -16.64
N GLU A 91 -3.55 8.42 -16.81
CA GLU A 91 -4.86 9.08 -16.77
C GLU A 91 -5.83 8.46 -17.78
N TYR A 92 -5.36 8.17 -19.01
CA TYR A 92 -6.16 7.51 -20.02
C TYR A 92 -6.65 6.12 -19.59
N GLY A 93 -5.75 5.27 -19.07
CA GLY A 93 -6.12 3.96 -18.55
C GLY A 93 -7.08 4.04 -17.36
N LEU A 94 -7.00 5.12 -16.59
CA LEU A 94 -7.81 5.38 -15.42
C LEU A 94 -9.15 6.06 -15.70
N LYS A 95 -9.43 6.53 -16.92
CA LYS A 95 -10.69 7.23 -17.27
C LYS A 95 -11.96 6.44 -16.93
N ASN A 96 -11.88 5.11 -16.90
CA ASN A 96 -13.03 4.25 -16.58
C ASN A 96 -13.09 3.86 -15.09
N TYR A 97 -12.13 4.29 -14.27
CA TYR A 97 -12.02 4.00 -12.85
C TYR A 97 -12.59 5.12 -11.96
N GLU A 98 -13.27 6.12 -12.56
CA GLU A 98 -13.89 7.25 -11.85
C GLU A 98 -15.06 6.84 -10.92
N SER A 99 -15.47 5.57 -10.93
CA SER A 99 -16.55 5.07 -10.08
C SER A 99 -16.23 3.72 -9.44
N SER A 100 -16.30 3.68 -8.11
CA SER A 100 -16.29 2.52 -7.20
C SER A 100 -14.94 2.01 -6.69
N ASP A 101 -15.00 1.39 -5.50
CA ASP A 101 -13.97 0.89 -4.56
C ASP A 101 -12.86 -0.03 -5.14
N PHE A 102 -12.57 0.06 -6.43
CA PHE A 102 -11.53 -0.73 -7.09
C PHE A 102 -10.15 -0.16 -6.78
N SER A 103 -9.37 -0.92 -6.02
CA SER A 103 -7.94 -0.69 -5.87
C SER A 103 -7.19 -1.23 -7.08
N ILE A 104 -6.16 -0.51 -7.52
CA ILE A 104 -5.25 -0.93 -8.60
C ILE A 104 -4.12 -1.79 -8.00
N PHE A 105 -3.87 -2.95 -8.59
CA PHE A 105 -2.92 -3.97 -8.11
C PHE A 105 -1.71 -4.17 -9.04
N CYS A 106 -1.83 -3.90 -10.34
CA CYS A 106 -0.73 -4.07 -11.29
C CYS A 106 -0.81 -3.09 -12.48
N TRP A 107 0.31 -2.97 -13.21
CA TRP A 107 0.40 -2.15 -14.41
C TRP A 107 -0.57 -2.59 -15.51
N ASP A 108 -0.97 -3.86 -15.59
CA ASP A 108 -1.89 -4.36 -16.65
C ASP A 108 -3.28 -3.76 -16.55
N GLN A 109 -3.67 -3.33 -15.36
CA GLN A 109 -4.98 -2.72 -15.11
C GLN A 109 -5.04 -1.26 -15.58
N ILE A 110 -3.89 -0.59 -15.71
CA ILE A 110 -3.79 0.86 -15.96
C ILE A 110 -3.04 1.22 -17.23
N LEU A 111 -2.18 0.35 -17.74
CA LEU A 111 -1.42 0.56 -18.97
C LEU A 111 -1.72 -0.59 -19.93
N ASN A 112 -2.56 -0.32 -20.93
CA ASN A 112 -2.78 -1.25 -22.04
C ASN A 112 -1.51 -1.41 -22.90
N THR A 113 -1.48 -2.43 -23.76
CA THR A 113 -0.35 -2.75 -24.63
C THR A 113 0.11 -1.57 -25.48
N SER A 114 -0.85 -0.76 -25.99
CA SER A 114 -0.55 0.43 -26.78
C SER A 114 0.20 1.49 -25.96
N ALA A 115 -0.26 1.77 -24.74
CA ALA A 115 0.38 2.73 -23.84
C ALA A 115 1.79 2.27 -23.44
N ARG A 116 1.97 0.98 -23.14
CA ARG A 116 3.30 0.41 -22.84
C ARG A 116 4.25 0.53 -24.00
N THR A 117 3.78 0.17 -25.19
CA THR A 117 4.57 0.26 -26.42
C THR A 117 4.98 1.70 -26.69
N LEU A 118 4.06 2.65 -26.51
CA LEU A 118 4.31 4.07 -26.68
C LEU A 118 5.35 4.60 -25.68
N LEU A 119 5.23 4.26 -24.40
CA LEU A 119 6.20 4.62 -23.36
C LEU A 119 7.59 4.04 -23.65
N PHE A 120 7.65 2.77 -24.04
CA PHE A 120 8.88 2.09 -24.40
C PHE A 120 9.56 2.74 -25.62
N GLN A 121 8.80 2.98 -26.70
CA GLN A 121 9.32 3.63 -27.90
C GLN A 121 9.83 5.03 -27.61
N HIS A 122 9.08 5.83 -26.84
CA HIS A 122 9.52 7.15 -26.41
C HIS A 122 10.79 7.07 -25.58
N GLY A 123 10.87 6.13 -24.63
CA GLY A 123 12.06 5.92 -23.82
C GLY A 123 13.30 5.61 -24.66
N LEU A 124 13.17 4.72 -25.65
CA LEU A 124 14.26 4.39 -26.58
C LEU A 124 14.69 5.59 -27.44
N GLN A 125 13.73 6.33 -28.00
CA GLN A 125 14.00 7.46 -28.89
C GLN A 125 14.65 8.64 -28.15
N SER A 126 14.23 8.83 -26.91
CA SER A 126 14.68 9.92 -26.03
C SER A 126 15.86 9.52 -25.14
N ASN A 127 16.40 8.30 -25.31
CA ASN A 127 17.51 7.77 -24.53
C ASN A 127 17.27 7.80 -23.00
N ILE A 128 16.02 7.57 -22.60
CA ILE A 128 15.60 7.43 -21.20
C ILE A 128 16.01 6.05 -20.72
N ASN A 129 16.71 5.99 -19.59
CA ASN A 129 17.12 4.72 -19.00
C ASN A 129 16.00 4.10 -18.14
N ALA A 130 16.18 2.84 -17.74
CA ALA A 130 15.15 2.09 -17.01
C ALA A 130 14.79 2.71 -15.64
N PHE A 131 15.77 3.26 -14.92
CA PHE A 131 15.48 3.98 -13.67
C PHE A 131 14.71 5.26 -13.93
N GLU A 132 15.08 6.04 -14.94
CA GLU A 132 14.38 7.29 -15.27
C GLU A 132 12.92 7.04 -15.67
N ASP A 133 12.64 6.02 -16.49
CA ASP A 133 11.27 5.60 -16.81
C ASP A 133 10.50 5.19 -15.55
N MET A 134 11.10 4.34 -14.70
CA MET A 134 10.44 3.89 -13.48
C MET A 134 10.24 5.00 -12.45
N ALA A 135 11.19 5.93 -12.32
CA ALA A 135 11.05 7.09 -11.46
C ALA A 135 9.93 8.00 -11.97
N CYS A 136 9.83 8.24 -13.28
CA CYS A 136 8.71 8.98 -13.86
C CYS A 136 7.37 8.31 -13.55
N ARG A 137 7.28 6.99 -13.70
CA ARG A 137 6.06 6.21 -13.37
C ARG A 137 5.71 6.30 -11.89
N PHE A 138 6.68 6.13 -10.99
CA PHE A 138 6.47 6.26 -9.55
C PHE A 138 5.98 7.65 -9.17
N ILE A 139 6.66 8.71 -9.65
CA ILE A 139 6.29 10.11 -9.40
C ILE A 139 4.84 10.34 -9.83
N THR A 140 4.47 9.91 -11.03
CA THR A 140 3.10 10.08 -11.54
C THR A 140 2.08 9.30 -10.71
N VAL A 141 2.35 8.04 -10.36
CA VAL A 141 1.44 7.23 -9.52
C VAL A 141 1.21 7.90 -8.17
N ILE A 142 2.26 8.42 -7.52
CA ILE A 142 2.12 9.10 -6.22
C ILE A 142 1.32 10.40 -6.35
N HIS A 143 1.52 11.19 -7.41
CA HIS A 143 0.68 12.36 -7.66
C HIS A 143 -0.79 11.99 -7.85
N LEU A 144 -1.07 10.94 -8.63
CA LEU A 144 -2.43 10.46 -8.83
C LEU A 144 -3.06 9.94 -7.53
N ALA A 145 -2.28 9.29 -6.66
CA ALA A 145 -2.74 8.84 -5.35
C ALA A 145 -3.13 10.01 -4.42
N LEU A 146 -2.45 11.16 -4.53
CA LEU A 146 -2.80 12.37 -3.81
C LEU A 146 -4.07 13.04 -4.38
N ASP A 147 -4.31 12.93 -5.69
CA ASP A 147 -5.48 13.45 -6.40
C ASP A 147 -6.72 12.52 -6.27
N HIS A 148 -6.84 11.81 -5.15
CA HIS A 148 -7.98 10.95 -4.76
C HIS A 148 -8.15 9.62 -5.50
N LEU A 149 -7.15 9.13 -6.23
CA LEU A 149 -7.18 7.76 -6.75
C LEU A 149 -6.67 6.75 -5.71
N THR A 150 -7.34 5.61 -5.60
CA THR A 150 -6.98 4.57 -4.62
C THR A 150 -6.10 3.51 -5.29
N PHE A 151 -4.85 3.41 -4.84
CA PHE A 151 -3.91 2.36 -5.24
C PHE A 151 -3.72 1.38 -4.10
N ALA A 152 -3.65 0.07 -4.41
CA ALA A 152 -3.30 -0.90 -3.39
C ALA A 152 -1.85 -0.66 -2.91
N PHE A 153 -1.59 -0.72 -1.61
CA PHE A 153 -0.22 -0.57 -1.08
C PHE A 153 0.74 -1.63 -1.62
N GLN A 154 0.25 -2.82 -1.97
CA GLN A 154 1.04 -3.84 -2.67
C GLN A 154 1.57 -3.33 -4.01
N PHE A 155 0.73 -2.65 -4.78
CA PHE A 155 1.13 -2.06 -6.06
C PHE A 155 2.17 -0.96 -5.82
N LEU A 156 1.91 -0.04 -4.89
CA LEU A 156 2.85 1.04 -4.55
C LEU A 156 4.22 0.51 -4.12
N TYR A 157 4.24 -0.54 -3.30
CA TYR A 157 5.48 -1.22 -2.89
C TYR A 157 6.21 -1.82 -4.09
N ASN A 158 5.50 -2.53 -4.98
CA ASN A 158 6.12 -3.17 -6.14
C ASN A 158 6.77 -2.13 -7.06
N VAL A 159 6.08 -1.01 -7.32
CA VAL A 159 6.61 0.09 -8.14
C VAL A 159 7.84 0.73 -7.49
N LEU A 160 7.80 0.98 -6.17
CA LEU A 160 8.94 1.51 -5.44
C LEU A 160 10.14 0.56 -5.45
N ASN A 161 9.89 -0.74 -5.22
CA ASN A 161 10.93 -1.77 -5.21
C ASN A 161 11.59 -1.91 -6.58
N GLU A 162 10.81 -1.95 -7.65
CA GLU A 162 11.32 -1.99 -9.02
C GLU A 162 12.15 -0.73 -9.35
N THR A 163 11.69 0.45 -8.90
CA THR A 163 12.45 1.70 -9.08
C THR A 163 13.80 1.64 -8.35
N ASN A 164 13.81 1.14 -7.11
CA ASN A 164 15.02 0.98 -6.30
C ASN A 164 16.00 -0.06 -6.88
N GLU A 165 15.51 -1.19 -7.39
CA GLU A 165 16.35 -2.19 -8.06
C GLU A 165 17.05 -1.60 -9.29
N ASN A 166 16.33 -0.83 -10.11
CA ASN A 166 16.90 -0.13 -11.25
C ASN A 166 17.94 0.94 -10.84
N LEU A 167 17.69 1.66 -9.74
CA LEU A 167 18.64 2.62 -9.17
C LEU A 167 19.94 1.94 -8.74
N ASN A 168 19.84 0.84 -7.99
CA ASN A 168 21.00 0.08 -7.50
C ASN A 168 21.82 -0.52 -8.65
N HIS A 169 21.13 -1.03 -9.68
CA HIS A 169 21.79 -1.52 -10.89
C HIS A 169 22.57 -0.41 -11.58
N LEU A 170 22.01 0.79 -11.73
CA LEU A 170 22.74 1.93 -12.30
C LEU A 170 23.98 2.32 -11.47
N GLN A 171 23.85 2.39 -10.14
CA GLN A 171 24.97 2.71 -9.26
C GLN A 171 26.10 1.67 -9.34
N SER A 172 25.76 0.39 -9.52
CA SER A 172 26.73 -0.70 -9.65
C SER A 172 27.58 -0.64 -10.92
N LEU A 173 27.10 0.04 -11.97
CA LEU A 173 27.76 0.07 -13.28
C LEU A 173 28.93 1.06 -13.37
N SER A 174 29.30 1.75 -12.28
CA SER A 174 30.46 2.67 -12.17
C SER A 174 30.48 3.88 -13.13
N ASP A 175 29.51 3.97 -14.05
CA ASP A 175 29.27 5.17 -14.84
C ASP A 175 28.73 6.24 -13.90
N ASN A 176 29.57 7.21 -13.55
CA ASN A 176 29.19 8.49 -12.94
C ASN A 176 28.29 9.30 -13.89
N ARG A 177 27.13 8.75 -14.26
CA ARG A 177 26.06 9.54 -14.87
C ARG A 177 25.48 10.37 -13.76
N HIS A 178 25.77 11.67 -13.82
CA HIS A 178 25.09 12.66 -13.00
C HIS A 178 23.58 12.46 -13.16
N PHE A 179 22.93 12.10 -12.06
CA PHE A 179 21.47 12.11 -11.99
C PHE A 179 21.00 13.52 -12.33
N TYR A 180 19.95 13.59 -13.13
CA TYR A 180 19.29 14.85 -13.39
C TYR A 180 18.72 15.39 -12.07
N SER A 181 19.20 16.56 -11.62
CA SER A 181 18.88 17.11 -10.30
C SER A 181 17.38 17.20 -10.05
N ASP A 182 16.61 17.70 -11.02
CA ASP A 182 15.18 17.92 -10.76
C ASP A 182 14.37 16.62 -10.78
N LEU A 183 14.82 15.58 -11.50
CA LEU A 183 14.18 14.26 -11.41
C LEU A 183 14.47 13.63 -10.05
N GLN A 184 15.68 13.79 -9.54
CA GLN A 184 16.06 13.33 -8.21
C GLN A 184 15.23 14.06 -7.13
N ASP A 185 15.08 15.38 -7.24
CA ASP A 185 14.25 16.17 -6.31
C ASP A 185 12.78 15.76 -6.39
N ALA A 186 12.23 15.59 -7.59
CA ALA A 186 10.85 15.13 -7.78
C ALA A 186 10.64 13.70 -7.25
N TYR A 187 11.61 12.81 -7.44
CA TYR A 187 11.59 11.46 -6.90
C TYR A 187 11.64 11.47 -5.37
N GLN A 188 12.52 12.28 -4.78
CA GLN A 188 12.59 12.44 -3.32
C GLN A 188 11.27 12.99 -2.76
N GLN A 189 10.67 13.98 -3.41
CA GLN A 189 9.35 14.50 -3.00
C GLN A 189 8.27 13.43 -3.10
N ALA A 190 8.28 12.58 -4.13
CA ALA A 190 7.34 11.46 -4.25
C ALA A 190 7.55 10.41 -3.13
N LEU A 191 8.79 10.16 -2.71
CA LEU A 191 9.10 9.31 -1.55
C LEU A 191 8.53 9.89 -0.25
N GLU A 192 8.70 11.20 0.00
CA GLU A 192 8.11 11.87 1.17
C GLU A 192 6.58 11.81 1.16
N ASN A 193 5.97 11.98 -0.02
CA ASN A 193 4.53 11.88 -0.19
C ASN A 193 4.03 10.46 0.11
N LEU A 194 4.72 9.42 -0.39
CA LEU A 194 4.39 8.04 -0.05
C LEU A 194 4.52 7.77 1.46
N ARG A 195 5.57 8.30 2.10
CA ARG A 195 5.74 8.20 3.56
C ARG A 195 4.54 8.81 4.27
N SER A 196 4.13 10.02 3.87
CA SER A 196 2.98 10.73 4.44
C SER A 196 1.67 9.96 4.27
N ILE A 197 1.42 9.39 3.09
CA ILE A 197 0.24 8.54 2.83
C ILE A 197 0.25 7.33 3.77
N CYS A 198 1.38 6.61 3.86
CA CYS A 198 1.53 5.43 4.69
C CYS A 198 1.34 5.75 6.19
N THR A 199 1.97 6.81 6.70
CA THR A 199 1.87 7.20 8.12
C THR A 199 0.48 7.72 8.48
N SER A 200 -0.20 8.40 7.55
CA SER A 200 -1.61 8.80 7.71
C SER A 200 -2.51 7.58 7.91
N VAL A 201 -2.35 6.53 7.10
CA VAL A 201 -3.12 5.29 7.27
C VAL A 201 -2.76 4.58 8.58
N LEU A 202 -1.46 4.46 8.92
CA LEU A 202 -1.03 3.89 10.20
C LEU A 202 -1.57 4.64 11.43
N SER A 203 -1.81 5.95 11.32
CA SER A 203 -2.40 6.75 12.40
C SER A 203 -3.88 6.43 12.70
N SER A 204 -4.45 5.48 11.97
CA SER A 204 -5.80 4.96 12.17
C SER A 204 -5.85 3.42 12.23
N LEU A 205 -4.73 2.78 12.57
CA LEU A 205 -4.58 1.32 12.45
C LEU A 205 -5.70 0.52 13.16
N HIS A 206 -6.15 0.90 14.36
CA HIS A 206 -7.22 0.16 15.06
C HIS A 206 -8.62 0.32 14.43
N THR A 207 -8.75 1.07 13.33
CA THR A 207 -9.95 1.02 12.49
C THR A 207 -9.96 -0.19 11.54
N PHE A 208 -8.81 -0.86 11.38
CA PHE A 208 -8.67 -2.04 10.54
C PHE A 208 -9.14 -3.26 11.31
N ASP A 209 -9.96 -4.10 10.68
CA ASP A 209 -10.30 -5.41 11.25
C ASP A 209 -9.19 -6.43 10.97
N LEU A 210 -8.07 -6.31 11.68
CA LEU A 210 -6.96 -7.25 11.50
C LEU A 210 -7.30 -8.68 11.94
N THR A 211 -8.36 -8.86 12.73
CA THR A 211 -8.78 -10.17 13.24
C THR A 211 -9.42 -11.02 12.15
N ASP A 212 -10.40 -10.46 11.45
CA ASP A 212 -11.24 -11.23 10.52
C ASP A 212 -10.97 -10.87 9.05
N ASP A 213 -10.39 -9.70 8.76
CA ASP A 213 -10.15 -9.23 7.39
C ASP A 213 -8.69 -9.47 6.92
N GLU A 214 -8.53 -10.41 5.99
CA GLU A 214 -7.22 -10.70 5.38
C GLU A 214 -6.71 -9.56 4.50
N ALA A 215 -7.59 -8.87 3.78
CA ALA A 215 -7.19 -7.77 2.92
C ALA A 215 -6.59 -6.63 3.77
N LYS A 216 -7.17 -6.34 4.95
CA LYS A 216 -6.61 -5.35 5.89
C LYS A 216 -5.27 -5.76 6.48
N ARG A 217 -5.03 -7.07 6.70
CA ARG A 217 -3.71 -7.58 7.12
C ARG A 217 -2.66 -7.40 6.01
N VAL A 218 -3.02 -7.70 4.77
CA VAL A 218 -2.15 -7.50 3.60
C VAL A 218 -1.86 -6.01 3.40
N GLU A 219 -2.88 -5.16 3.52
CA GLU A 219 -2.76 -3.71 3.45
C GLU A 219 -1.75 -3.20 4.49
N PHE A 220 -1.93 -3.59 5.76
CA PHE A 220 -1.00 -3.24 6.84
C PHE A 220 0.43 -3.75 6.56
N GLN A 221 0.58 -4.97 6.06
CA GLN A 221 1.88 -5.54 5.70
C GLN A 221 2.61 -4.67 4.66
N TYR A 222 1.92 -4.28 3.59
CA TYR A 222 2.53 -3.52 2.52
C TYR A 222 2.79 -2.07 2.87
N ILE A 223 1.98 -1.46 3.75
CA ILE A 223 2.30 -0.15 4.35
C ILE A 223 3.64 -0.21 5.08
N LEU A 224 3.85 -1.23 5.92
CA LEU A 224 5.12 -1.41 6.64
C LEU A 224 6.29 -1.66 5.68
N LYS A 225 6.09 -2.44 4.62
CA LYS A 225 7.13 -2.68 3.60
C LYS A 225 7.48 -1.41 2.82
N CYS A 226 6.50 -0.57 2.46
CA CYS A 226 6.74 0.72 1.82
C CYS A 226 7.61 1.63 2.72
N LEU A 227 7.26 1.73 4.01
CA LEU A 227 8.00 2.57 4.95
C LEU A 227 9.41 2.03 5.21
N SER A 228 9.57 0.71 5.38
CA SER A 228 10.89 0.08 5.51
C SER A 228 11.77 0.35 4.28
N LEU A 229 11.21 0.19 3.08
CA LEU A 229 11.95 0.44 1.85
C LEU A 229 12.29 1.93 1.67
N TYR A 230 11.41 2.83 2.11
CA TYR A 230 11.70 4.27 2.18
C TYR A 230 12.91 4.56 3.09
N GLU A 231 12.99 3.94 4.28
CA GLU A 231 14.16 4.11 5.17
C GLU A 231 15.44 3.59 4.51
N ASP A 232 15.35 2.45 3.83
CA ASP A 232 16.48 1.86 3.12
C ASP A 232 16.99 2.76 1.99
N ILE A 233 16.10 3.38 1.22
CA ILE A 233 16.45 4.27 0.11
C ILE A 233 17.01 5.60 0.62
N THR A 234 16.31 6.24 1.55
CA THR A 234 16.60 7.62 1.98
C THR A 234 17.62 7.71 3.11
N LYS A 235 17.82 6.62 3.85
CA LYS A 235 18.56 6.59 5.14
C LYS A 235 17.95 7.52 6.20
N ILE A 236 16.68 7.91 6.05
CA ILE A 236 15.92 8.72 6.98
C ILE A 236 14.93 7.80 7.71
N ASN A 237 14.76 7.99 9.01
CA ASN A 237 13.77 7.25 9.81
C ASN A 237 12.35 7.62 9.37
N SER A 238 11.51 6.63 9.13
CA SER A 238 10.13 6.81 8.67
C SER A 238 9.13 7.00 9.81
N ASP A 239 9.59 6.93 11.05
CA ASP A 239 8.84 7.10 12.29
C ASP A 239 7.71 6.06 12.49
N ILE A 240 7.76 4.89 11.81
CA ILE A 240 6.77 3.80 11.93
C ILE A 240 6.36 3.55 13.39
N TRP A 241 7.34 3.34 14.26
CA TRP A 241 7.10 2.98 15.65
C TRP A 241 6.51 4.12 16.46
N ILE A 242 6.89 5.36 16.16
CA ILE A 242 6.34 6.55 16.82
C ILE A 242 4.87 6.70 16.42
N THR A 243 4.55 6.56 15.13
CA THR A 243 3.17 6.61 14.62
C THR A 243 2.29 5.54 15.27
N LEU A 244 2.75 4.28 15.30
CA LEU A 244 2.01 3.18 15.93
C LEU A 244 1.81 3.38 17.44
N LYS A 245 2.81 3.91 18.14
CA LYS A 245 2.68 4.23 19.57
C LYS A 245 1.66 5.33 19.81
N ASN A 246 1.70 6.41 19.05
CA ASN A 246 0.76 7.51 19.22
C ASN A 246 -0.67 7.08 18.93
N GLU A 247 -0.89 6.36 17.82
CA GLU A 247 -2.22 5.84 17.46
C GLU A 247 -2.77 4.88 18.53
N ALA A 248 -1.92 3.98 19.06
CA ALA A 248 -2.33 3.08 20.12
C ALA A 248 -2.63 3.82 21.43
N ASP A 249 -1.88 4.87 21.77
CA ASP A 249 -2.16 5.69 22.97
C ASP A 249 -3.54 6.36 22.87
N ASP A 250 -3.83 7.01 21.73
CA ASP A 250 -5.11 7.68 21.46
C ASP A 250 -6.28 6.69 21.49
N TRP A 251 -6.13 5.53 20.82
CA TRP A 251 -7.15 4.50 20.80
C TRP A 251 -7.40 3.92 22.20
N CYS A 252 -6.33 3.65 22.96
CA CYS A 252 -6.44 3.12 24.32
C CYS A 252 -7.13 4.11 25.27
N ALA A 253 -6.80 5.39 25.19
CA ALA A 253 -7.42 6.43 25.98
C ALA A 253 -8.94 6.51 25.69
N LYS A 254 -9.34 6.46 24.41
CA LYS A 254 -10.75 6.42 24.02
C LYS A 254 -11.46 5.17 24.54
N LYS A 255 -10.85 3.99 24.40
CA LYS A 255 -11.41 2.73 24.91
C LYS A 255 -11.53 2.69 26.43
N ALA A 256 -10.59 3.31 27.16
CA ALA A 256 -10.67 3.41 28.60
C ALA A 256 -11.94 4.17 29.05
N GLU A 257 -12.30 5.26 28.37
CA GLU A 257 -13.53 6.00 28.65
C GLU A 257 -14.79 5.19 28.29
N GLU A 258 -14.78 4.48 27.15
CA GLU A 258 -15.87 3.57 26.79
C GLU A 258 -16.10 2.50 27.87
N ILE A 259 -15.04 1.87 28.39
CA ILE A 259 -15.11 0.87 29.46
C ILE A 259 -15.68 1.45 30.76
N LYS A 260 -15.28 2.66 31.15
CA LYS A 260 -15.82 3.35 32.33
C LYS A 260 -17.32 3.61 32.19
N SER A 261 -17.79 3.89 30.97
CA SER A 261 -19.19 4.20 30.69
C SER A 261 -20.12 2.98 30.62
N LEU A 262 -19.58 1.75 30.68
CA LEU A 262 -20.36 0.51 30.54
C LEU A 262 -21.40 0.34 31.66
N GLN A 263 -22.60 -0.08 31.25
CA GLN A 263 -23.71 -0.44 32.15
C GLN A 263 -23.31 -1.61 33.06
N LYS A 264 -23.65 -1.50 34.35
CA LYS A 264 -23.19 -2.41 35.40
C LYS A 264 -23.57 -3.87 35.12
N GLU A 265 -24.74 -4.10 34.54
CA GLU A 265 -25.32 -5.41 34.29
C GLU A 265 -24.54 -6.21 33.23
N ARG A 266 -23.96 -5.52 32.23
CA ARG A 266 -23.24 -6.14 31.10
C ARG A 266 -21.73 -5.93 31.14
N ARG A 267 -21.25 -5.04 32.01
CA ARG A 267 -19.84 -4.64 32.13
C ARG A 267 -18.85 -5.80 32.10
N SER A 268 -19.12 -6.89 32.82
CA SER A 268 -18.22 -8.06 32.85
C SER A 268 -18.12 -8.77 31.50
N GLU A 269 -19.26 -8.97 30.83
CA GLU A 269 -19.30 -9.63 29.53
C GLU A 269 -18.61 -8.78 28.47
N ASP A 270 -18.86 -7.47 28.48
CA ASP A 270 -18.30 -6.52 27.52
C ASP A 270 -16.79 -6.35 27.71
N ILE A 271 -16.29 -6.31 28.95
CA ILE A 271 -14.84 -6.29 29.23
C ILE A 271 -14.18 -7.59 28.76
N ILE A 272 -14.79 -8.76 28.98
CA ILE A 272 -14.23 -10.04 28.52
C ILE A 272 -14.19 -10.08 26.98
N LYS A 273 -15.26 -9.64 26.31
CA LYS A 273 -15.29 -9.54 24.84
C LYS A 273 -14.19 -8.62 24.33
N PHE A 274 -14.02 -7.45 24.95
CA PHE A 274 -12.96 -6.50 24.61
C PHE A 274 -11.56 -7.11 24.77
N LEU A 275 -11.28 -7.78 25.89
CA LEU A 275 -9.98 -8.41 26.12
C LEU A 275 -9.69 -9.54 25.12
N ASN A 276 -10.71 -10.31 24.74
CA ASN A 276 -10.58 -11.35 23.71
C ASN A 276 -10.32 -10.76 22.33
N PHE A 277 -11.02 -9.67 21.99
CA PHE A 277 -10.75 -8.90 20.77
C PHE A 277 -9.31 -8.40 20.76
N LEU A 278 -8.89 -7.68 21.82
CA LEU A 278 -7.57 -7.09 21.92
C LEU A 278 -6.45 -8.14 21.77
N ARG A 279 -6.60 -9.29 22.43
CA ARG A 279 -5.66 -10.41 22.31
C ARG A 279 -5.56 -10.94 20.88
N SER A 280 -6.71 -11.09 20.21
CA SER A 280 -6.77 -11.62 18.85
C SER A 280 -6.17 -10.62 17.86
N TYR A 281 -6.49 -9.34 18.03
CA TYR A 281 -5.96 -8.22 17.25
C TYR A 281 -4.44 -8.12 17.39
N GLN A 282 -3.92 -8.11 18.63
CA GLN A 282 -2.48 -8.09 18.91
C GLN A 282 -1.75 -9.26 18.26
N LYS A 283 -2.31 -10.47 18.34
CA LYS A 283 -1.73 -11.65 17.69
C LYS A 283 -1.68 -11.50 16.17
N ALA A 284 -2.73 -10.97 15.55
CA ALA A 284 -2.77 -10.73 14.11
C ALA A 284 -1.76 -9.65 13.69
N ALA A 285 -1.72 -8.53 14.41
CA ALA A 285 -0.79 -7.43 14.18
C ALA A 285 0.67 -7.87 14.37
N ASP A 286 0.97 -8.67 15.40
CA ASP A 286 2.30 -9.25 15.63
C ASP A 286 2.74 -10.12 14.46
N GLY A 287 1.84 -10.96 13.94
CA GLY A 287 2.14 -11.79 12.76
C GLY A 287 2.48 -10.96 11.52
N VAL A 288 1.76 -9.85 11.30
CA VAL A 288 2.06 -8.92 10.20
C VAL A 288 3.39 -8.22 10.43
N VAL A 289 3.63 -7.64 11.61
CA VAL A 289 4.88 -6.94 11.94
C VAL A 289 6.07 -7.87 11.82
N GLN A 290 6.01 -9.09 12.34
CA GLN A 290 7.10 -10.07 12.26
C GLN A 290 7.40 -10.53 10.84
N SER A 291 6.43 -10.43 9.92
CA SER A 291 6.66 -10.72 8.50
C SER A 291 7.50 -9.66 7.78
N VAL A 292 7.68 -8.48 8.39
CA VAL A 292 8.46 -7.36 7.86
C VAL A 292 9.71 -7.10 8.73
N PHE A 293 9.55 -7.13 10.05
CA PHE A 293 10.60 -6.89 11.05
C PHE A 293 10.75 -8.11 11.97
N LEU A 294 11.69 -8.99 11.64
CA LEU A 294 11.83 -10.31 12.29
C LEU A 294 12.05 -10.26 13.81
N ASP A 295 12.63 -9.17 14.31
CA ASP A 295 13.02 -8.98 15.71
C ASP A 295 12.02 -8.16 16.54
N LYS A 296 10.92 -7.70 15.92
CA LYS A 296 9.94 -6.81 16.55
C LYS A 296 8.54 -7.40 16.56
N THR A 297 7.74 -6.97 17.52
CA THR A 297 6.30 -7.24 17.55
C THR A 297 5.53 -5.95 17.80
N TYR A 298 4.30 -5.88 17.28
CA TYR A 298 3.40 -4.76 17.54
C TYR A 298 3.16 -4.64 19.04
N THR A 299 2.79 -5.75 19.67
CA THR A 299 2.48 -5.83 21.09
C THR A 299 3.62 -5.31 21.96
N SER A 300 4.87 -5.67 21.69
CA SER A 300 6.01 -5.18 22.49
C SER A 300 6.20 -3.67 22.39
N GLU A 301 5.90 -3.08 21.23
CA GLU A 301 6.09 -1.66 20.99
C GLU A 301 4.98 -0.81 21.60
N VAL A 302 3.74 -1.33 21.70
CA VAL A 302 2.60 -0.55 22.21
C VAL A 302 2.11 -1.00 23.60
N TYR A 303 2.75 -1.99 24.22
CA TYR A 303 2.33 -2.57 25.51
C TYR A 303 2.14 -1.51 26.61
N GLU A 304 3.07 -0.56 26.73
CA GLU A 304 3.02 0.47 27.77
C GLU A 304 1.76 1.33 27.68
N ASN A 305 1.22 1.56 26.49
CA ASN A 305 0.00 2.34 26.27
C ASN A 305 -1.23 1.57 26.78
N PHE A 306 -1.31 0.27 26.50
CA PHE A 306 -2.37 -0.59 27.02
C PHE A 306 -2.31 -0.66 28.55
N GLU A 307 -1.11 -0.81 29.13
CA GLU A 307 -0.94 -0.83 30.58
C GLU A 307 -1.37 0.50 31.22
N ARG A 308 -0.93 1.62 30.65
CA ARG A 308 -1.23 2.97 31.16
C ARG A 308 -2.73 3.24 31.22
N HIS A 309 -3.45 2.97 30.14
CA HIS A 309 -4.85 3.41 29.99
C HIS A 309 -5.87 2.34 30.39
N LEU A 310 -5.64 1.07 30.05
CA LEU A 310 -6.65 0.02 30.19
C LEU A 310 -6.53 -0.76 31.50
N TRP A 311 -5.36 -0.81 32.11
CA TRP A 311 -5.15 -1.60 33.34
C TRP A 311 -6.02 -1.12 34.50
N GLN A 312 -6.07 0.20 34.74
CA GLN A 312 -6.80 0.76 35.88
C GLN A 312 -8.31 0.48 35.80
N PRO A 313 -9.01 0.76 34.68
CA PRO A 313 -10.43 0.43 34.53
C PRO A 313 -10.71 -1.08 34.72
N VAL A 314 -9.90 -1.95 34.11
CA VAL A 314 -10.09 -3.41 34.21
C VAL A 314 -9.84 -3.89 35.63
N ARG A 315 -8.77 -3.44 36.28
CA ARG A 315 -8.44 -3.80 37.66
C ARG A 315 -9.51 -3.34 38.64
N HIS A 316 -10.04 -2.13 38.46
CA HIS A 316 -11.15 -1.62 39.27
C HIS A 316 -12.35 -2.55 39.18
N HIS A 317 -12.79 -2.90 37.97
CA HIS A 317 -13.90 -3.82 37.73
C HIS A 317 -13.66 -5.20 38.36
N VAL A 318 -12.47 -5.78 38.20
CA VAL A 318 -12.13 -7.09 38.80
C VAL A 318 -12.26 -7.03 40.33
N ASN A 319 -11.82 -5.93 40.95
CA ASN A 319 -11.96 -5.73 42.39
C ASN A 319 -13.42 -5.57 42.81
N GLU A 320 -14.23 -4.82 42.07
CA GLU A 320 -15.68 -4.69 42.30
C GLU A 320 -16.35 -6.07 42.30
N VAL A 321 -16.17 -6.85 41.23
CA VAL A 321 -16.74 -8.21 41.10
C VAL A 321 -16.27 -9.14 42.22
N ALA A 322 -14.99 -9.07 42.61
CA ALA A 322 -14.45 -9.84 43.71
C ALA A 322 -15.08 -9.47 45.06
N THR A 323 -15.32 -8.18 45.31
CA THR A 323 -15.99 -7.71 46.53
C THR A 323 -17.46 -8.11 46.57
N GLU A 324 -18.21 -7.97 45.48
CA GLU A 324 -19.61 -8.40 45.35
C GLU A 324 -19.76 -9.91 45.57
N SER A 325 -18.85 -10.70 44.99
CA SER A 325 -18.82 -12.15 45.20
C SER A 325 -18.58 -12.53 46.68
N ARG A 326 -17.73 -11.78 47.38
CA ARG A 326 -17.46 -11.98 48.82
C ARG A 326 -18.65 -11.59 49.69
N THR A 327 -19.36 -10.50 49.38
CA THR A 327 -20.54 -10.04 50.13
C THR A 327 -21.73 -10.98 49.92
N LEU A 328 -22.00 -11.46 48.69
CA LEU A 328 -23.00 -12.49 48.39
C LEU A 328 -22.75 -13.80 49.15
N LYS A 329 -21.50 -14.27 49.22
CA LYS A 329 -21.12 -15.46 50.00
C LYS A 329 -21.34 -15.26 51.51
N LYS A 330 -21.03 -14.08 52.05
CA LYS A 330 -21.30 -13.73 53.46
C LYS A 330 -22.80 -13.66 53.75
N GLY A 331 -23.60 -13.07 52.86
CA GLY A 331 -25.07 -13.01 52.96
C GLY A 331 -25.72 -14.40 52.96
N LYS A 332 -25.33 -15.28 52.02
CA LYS A 332 -25.79 -16.68 51.96
C LYS A 332 -25.42 -17.48 53.22
N LYS A 333 -24.22 -17.29 53.78
CA LYS A 333 -23.82 -17.90 55.06
C LYS A 333 -24.64 -17.39 56.25
N LYS A 334 -24.95 -16.08 56.31
CA LYS A 334 -25.80 -15.48 57.36
C LYS A 334 -27.25 -15.98 57.27
N LYS A 335 -27.82 -16.08 56.06
CA LYS A 335 -29.17 -16.61 55.82
C LYS A 335 -29.29 -18.09 56.22
N ARG A 336 -28.33 -18.94 55.82
CA ARG A 336 -28.26 -20.35 56.25
C ARG A 336 -28.10 -20.53 57.77
N ARG A 337 -27.38 -19.63 58.45
CA ARG A 337 -27.28 -19.63 59.92
C ARG A 337 -28.62 -19.25 60.57
N LYS A 338 -29.32 -18.23 60.06
CA LYS A 338 -30.65 -17.83 60.56
C LYS A 338 -31.70 -18.93 60.36
N GLU A 339 -31.72 -19.59 59.20
CA GLU A 339 -32.61 -20.72 58.92
C GLU A 339 -32.31 -21.90 59.87
N LYS A 340 -31.04 -22.27 60.07
CA LYS A 340 -30.67 -23.33 61.04
C LYS A 340 -31.05 -23.00 62.49
N THR A 341 -30.98 -21.74 62.92
CA THR A 341 -31.51 -21.34 64.24
C THR A 341 -33.02 -21.38 64.30
N HIS A 342 -33.73 -21.03 63.21
CA HIS A 342 -35.19 -21.04 63.20
C HIS A 342 -35.78 -22.45 63.32
N TRP A 343 -35.18 -23.44 62.65
CA TRP A 343 -35.56 -24.86 62.80
C TRP A 343 -35.31 -25.41 64.21
N LYS A 344 -34.24 -24.97 64.89
CA LYS A 344 -33.96 -25.35 66.29
C LYS A 344 -35.00 -24.84 67.30
N TYR A 345 -35.80 -23.84 66.96
CA TYR A 345 -36.88 -23.33 67.81
C TYR A 345 -38.24 -23.98 67.53
N LEU A 346 -38.37 -24.77 66.45
CA LEU A 346 -39.59 -25.50 66.11
C LEU A 346 -39.56 -26.97 66.59
N ASP A 347 -38.40 -27.47 67.01
CA ASP A 347 -38.20 -28.82 67.59
C ASP A 347 -38.22 -28.84 69.15
N ARG A 348 -38.70 -27.77 69.78
CA ARG A 348 -38.99 -27.70 71.23
C ARG A 348 -40.43 -27.25 71.41
#